data_AF-A0A2S9FF32-F1
#
_entry.id   AF-A0A2S9FF32-F1
#
_cell.length_a   1.000
_cell.length_b   1.000
_cell.length_c   1.000
_cell.angle_alpha   90.00
_cell.angle_beta   90.00
_cell.angle_gamma   90.00
#
_symmetry.space_group_name_H-M   'P 1'
#
loop_
_entity.id
_entity.type
_entity.pdbx_description
1 polymer ?
#
loop_
_entity_poly.entity_id
_entity_poly.type
_entity_poly.pdbx_seq_one_letter_code
_entity_poly.pdbx_strand_id
1 'polypeptide(L)'
;NGAGREDLVRRVVAIAEHLRGDEIVMSVIFNAPTLAMVYITDRLGTSQQMLVDALAEAIKAGQDEGSVRDGDPLEMATMCLLITQSTIQSVQMVEKILDGRALSIELAHSLNGYLKA
;
A
#
# COMPACT_ATOMS: atom_id res chain seq x y z
N ASN A 1 -13.89 -14.15 11.07
CA ASN A 1 -13.17 -13.01 11.67
C ASN A 1 -12.14 -12.53 10.67
N GLY A 2 -12.40 -11.39 10.02
CA GLY A 2 -11.65 -10.93 8.85
C GLY A 2 -10.41 -10.08 9.19
N ALA A 3 -9.68 -10.45 10.24
CA ALA A 3 -8.52 -9.71 10.77
C ALA A 3 -7.17 -10.36 10.41
N GLY A 4 -7.21 -11.38 9.55
CA GLY A 4 -6.07 -12.11 9.03
C GLY A 4 -5.04 -11.27 8.30
N ARG A 5 -3.76 -11.67 8.35
CA ARG A 5 -2.73 -11.21 7.39
C ARG A 5 -3.27 -11.18 5.95
N GLU A 6 -3.95 -12.23 5.52
CA GLU A 6 -4.48 -12.32 4.16
C GLU A 6 -5.61 -11.31 3.89
N ASP A 7 -6.46 -11.03 4.87
CA ASP A 7 -7.52 -10.03 4.76
C ASP A 7 -6.96 -8.61 4.71
N LEU A 8 -5.97 -8.32 5.55
CA LEU A 8 -5.18 -7.09 5.54
C LEU A 8 -4.56 -6.87 4.16
N VAL A 9 -3.79 -7.85 3.65
CA VAL A 9 -3.12 -7.74 2.36
C VAL A 9 -4.13 -7.55 1.22
N ARG A 10 -5.25 -8.28 1.25
CA ARG A 10 -6.30 -8.14 0.22
C ARG A 10 -6.87 -6.72 0.18
N ARG A 11 -7.09 -6.09 1.34
CA ARG A 11 -7.57 -4.70 1.42
C ARG A 11 -6.54 -3.72 0.86
N VAL A 12 -5.28 -3.88 1.23
CA VAL A 12 -4.18 -3.02 0.72
C VAL A 12 -4.06 -3.13 -0.80
N VAL A 13 -4.08 -4.35 -1.35
CA VAL A 13 -4.01 -4.58 -2.80
C VAL A 13 -5.21 -3.99 -3.52
N ALA A 14 -6.43 -4.14 -2.99
CA ALA A 14 -7.64 -3.56 -3.57
C ALA A 14 -7.60 -2.03 -3.61
N ILE A 15 -7.08 -1.39 -2.55
CA ILE A 15 -6.88 0.07 -2.52
C ILE A 15 -5.85 0.49 -3.57
N ALA A 16 -4.73 -0.24 -3.67
CA ALA A 16 -3.69 0.06 -4.65
C ALA A 16 -4.19 -0.09 -6.09
N GLU A 17 -4.95 -1.14 -6.38
CA GLU A 17 -5.58 -1.35 -7.68
C GLU A 17 -6.55 -0.22 -8.02
N HIS A 18 -7.40 0.18 -7.07
CA HIS A 18 -8.32 1.29 -7.27
C HIS A 18 -7.60 2.61 -7.58
N LEU A 19 -6.54 2.94 -6.83
CA LEU A 19 -5.76 4.16 -7.03
C LEU A 19 -5.02 4.17 -8.38
N ARG A 20 -4.54 3.03 -8.86
CA ARG A 20 -3.93 2.94 -10.21
C ARG A 20 -4.92 3.13 -11.34
N GLY A 21 -6.20 2.80 -11.10
CA GLY A 21 -7.28 2.99 -12.08
C GLY A 21 -7.89 4.40 -12.08
N ASP A 22 -7.56 5.24 -11.09
CA ASP A 22 -8.12 6.58 -10.96
C ASP A 22 -7.33 7.59 -11.83
N GLU A 23 -7.99 8.12 -12.86
CA GLU A 23 -7.40 9.06 -13.82
C GLU A 23 -6.92 10.36 -13.16
N ILE A 24 -7.60 10.84 -12.11
CA ILE A 24 -7.21 12.04 -11.37
C ILE A 24 -5.93 11.76 -10.57
N VAL A 25 -5.88 10.64 -9.85
CA VAL A 25 -4.70 10.23 -9.07
C VAL A 25 -3.49 10.08 -10.00
N MET A 26 -3.65 9.37 -11.10
CA MET A 26 -2.59 9.17 -12.08
C MET A 26 -2.18 10.49 -12.75
N SER A 27 -3.14 11.36 -13.10
CA SER A 27 -2.82 12.68 -13.66
C SER A 27 -2.06 13.57 -12.67
N VAL A 28 -2.37 13.53 -11.38
CA VAL A 28 -1.62 14.28 -10.35
C VAL A 28 -0.19 13.77 -10.25
N ILE A 29 0.01 12.44 -10.22
CA ILE A 29 1.33 11.81 -10.10
C ILE A 29 2.21 12.11 -11.34
N PHE A 30 1.66 11.98 -12.54
CA PHE A 30 2.45 11.99 -13.78
C PHE A 30 2.41 13.30 -14.58
N ASN A 31 1.32 14.08 -14.49
CA ASN A 31 1.06 15.19 -15.42
C ASN A 31 1.04 16.59 -14.77
N ALA A 32 1.14 16.71 -13.43
CA ALA A 32 1.03 18.00 -12.75
C ALA A 32 2.11 18.20 -11.66
N PRO A 33 3.38 18.50 -12.02
CA PRO A 33 4.50 18.56 -11.06
C PRO A 33 4.33 19.56 -9.91
N THR A 34 3.69 20.70 -10.17
CA THR A 34 3.42 21.74 -9.17
C THR A 34 2.27 21.38 -8.23
N LEU A 35 1.26 20.65 -8.72
CA LEU A 35 0.19 20.09 -7.89
C LEU A 35 0.66 18.84 -7.13
N ALA A 36 1.55 18.04 -7.72
CA ALA A 36 2.18 16.89 -7.07
C ALA A 36 2.95 17.33 -5.82
N MET A 37 3.76 18.39 -5.89
CA MET A 37 4.49 18.90 -4.72
C MET A 37 3.56 19.30 -3.57
N VAL A 38 2.51 20.11 -3.82
CA VAL A 38 1.54 20.54 -2.79
C VAL A 38 0.72 19.36 -2.25
N TYR A 39 0.35 18.42 -3.12
CA TYR A 39 -0.38 17.22 -2.75
C TYR A 39 0.49 16.27 -1.89
N ILE A 40 1.77 16.12 -2.22
CA ILE A 40 2.77 15.30 -1.51
C ILE A 40 3.10 15.87 -0.13
N THR A 41 3.37 17.18 -0.02
CA THR A 41 3.87 17.76 1.25
C THR A 41 2.80 18.03 2.28
N ASP A 42 1.59 18.47 1.88
CA ASP A 42 0.58 18.98 2.82
C ASP A 42 -0.57 17.98 3.05
N ARG A 43 -1.15 17.44 1.98
CA ARG A 43 -2.39 16.64 2.05
C ARG A 43 -2.12 15.15 2.23
N LEU A 44 -1.07 14.64 1.59
CA LEU A 44 -0.60 13.27 1.77
C LEU A 44 0.02 13.09 3.15
N GLY A 45 0.69 14.07 3.76
CA GLY A 45 1.27 13.91 5.10
C GLY A 45 0.27 13.45 6.16
N THR A 46 -0.83 14.19 6.33
CA THR A 46 -1.90 13.81 7.29
C THR A 46 -2.67 12.57 6.85
N SER A 47 -2.94 12.41 5.55
CA SER A 47 -3.69 11.24 5.03
C SER A 47 -2.86 9.95 5.09
N GLN A 48 -1.56 10.03 4.87
CA GLN A 48 -0.61 8.92 5.02
C GLN A 48 -0.48 8.54 6.48
N GLN A 49 -0.41 9.51 7.40
CA GLN A 49 -0.39 9.18 8.83
C GLN A 49 -1.64 8.38 9.23
N MET A 50 -2.84 8.81 8.82
CA MET A 50 -4.06 8.06 9.08
C MET A 50 -4.04 6.64 8.47
N LEU A 51 -3.47 6.48 7.27
CA LEU A 51 -3.32 5.17 6.63
C LEU A 51 -2.31 4.28 7.38
N VAL A 52 -1.19 4.85 7.83
CA VAL A 52 -0.19 4.15 8.64
C VAL A 52 -0.81 3.68 9.96
N ASP A 53 -1.53 4.56 10.66
CA ASP A 53 -2.16 4.23 11.94
C ASP A 53 -3.19 3.10 11.78
N ALA A 54 -4.07 3.19 10.78
CA ALA A 54 -5.05 2.14 10.49
C ALA A 54 -4.40 0.80 10.12
N LEU A 55 -3.29 0.84 9.38
CA LEU A 55 -2.55 -0.36 9.00
C LEU A 55 -1.80 -0.96 10.18
N ALA A 56 -1.25 -0.13 11.08
CA ALA A 56 -0.60 -0.56 12.31
C ALA A 56 -1.59 -1.26 13.25
N GLU A 57 -2.82 -0.74 13.38
CA GLU A 57 -3.88 -1.41 14.16
C GLU A 57 -4.21 -2.80 13.59
N ALA A 58 -4.33 -2.92 12.28
CA ALA A 58 -4.65 -4.19 11.64
C ALA A 58 -3.47 -5.18 11.68
N ILE A 59 -2.22 -4.70 11.60
CA ILE A 59 -1.01 -5.50 11.81
C ILE A 59 -0.97 -6.04 13.24
N LYS A 60 -1.24 -5.19 14.23
CA LYS A 60 -1.31 -5.59 15.64
C LYS A 60 -2.38 -6.67 15.86
N ALA A 61 -3.57 -6.49 15.29
CA ALA A 61 -4.61 -7.51 15.35
C ALA A 61 -4.15 -8.85 14.74
N GLY A 62 -3.43 -8.81 13.61
CA GLY A 62 -2.82 -9.98 12.97
C GLY A 62 -1.72 -10.63 13.81
N GLN A 63 -0.97 -9.86 14.59
CA GLN A 63 0.02 -10.37 15.55
C GLN A 63 -0.66 -11.04 16.74
N ASP A 64 -1.70 -10.43 17.29
CA ASP A 64 -2.46 -10.95 18.43
C ASP A 64 -3.09 -12.33 18.12
N GLU A 65 -3.44 -12.60 16.85
CA GLU A 65 -3.93 -13.91 16.38
C GLU A 65 -2.84 -14.84 15.82
N GLY A 66 -1.59 -14.36 15.69
CA GLY A 66 -0.44 -15.14 15.23
C GLY A 66 -0.31 -15.33 13.71
N SER A 67 -1.04 -14.56 12.89
CA SER A 67 -0.94 -14.63 11.42
C SER A 67 0.14 -13.70 10.83
N VAL A 68 0.52 -12.66 11.61
CA VAL A 68 1.57 -11.68 11.29
C VAL A 68 2.77 -11.85 12.21
N ARG A 69 3.99 -11.75 11.66
CA ARG A 69 5.24 -11.85 12.43
C ARG A 69 5.39 -10.76 13.49
N ASP A 70 6.22 -11.06 14.48
CA ASP A 70 6.66 -10.09 15.48
C ASP A 70 7.41 -8.91 14.84
N GLY A 71 7.31 -7.76 15.50
CA GLY A 71 7.91 -6.49 15.11
C GLY A 71 7.08 -5.31 15.57
N ASP A 72 7.63 -4.10 15.46
CA ASP A 72 6.88 -2.88 15.74
C ASP A 72 5.79 -2.65 14.67
N PRO A 73 4.50 -2.56 15.04
CA PRO A 73 3.42 -2.40 14.08
C PRO A 73 3.51 -1.14 13.24
N LEU A 74 4.03 -0.05 13.80
CA LEU A 74 4.13 1.24 13.12
C LEU A 74 5.23 1.21 12.05
N GLU A 75 6.38 0.63 12.37
CA GLU A 75 7.47 0.41 11.41
C GLU A 75 7.02 -0.52 10.26
N MET A 76 6.34 -1.61 10.61
CA MET A 76 5.84 -2.57 9.62
C MET A 76 4.74 -1.97 8.74
N ALA A 77 3.83 -1.17 9.30
CA ALA A 77 2.82 -0.43 8.55
C ALA A 77 3.46 0.56 7.57
N THR A 78 4.46 1.31 8.05
CA THR A 78 5.21 2.25 7.22
C THR A 78 5.88 1.53 6.05
N MET A 79 6.50 0.37 6.29
CA MET A 79 7.12 -0.41 5.22
C MET A 79 6.09 -0.97 4.21
N CYS A 80 4.96 -1.50 4.69
CA CYS A 80 3.88 -1.97 3.80
C CYS A 80 3.34 -0.84 2.92
N LEU A 81 3.20 0.36 3.50
CA LEU A 81 2.81 1.55 2.78
C LEU A 81 3.84 1.92 1.70
N LEU A 82 5.14 1.92 2.02
CA LEU A 82 6.21 2.22 1.06
C LEU A 82 6.26 1.21 -0.09
N ILE A 83 6.14 -0.09 0.20
CA ILE A 83 6.07 -1.16 -0.80
C ILE A 83 4.88 -0.88 -1.73
N THR A 84 3.69 -0.65 -1.16
CA THR A 84 2.47 -0.41 -1.93
C THR A 84 2.58 0.82 -2.82
N GLN A 85 3.07 1.94 -2.27
CA GLN A 85 3.26 3.19 -3.00
C GLN A 85 4.21 3.03 -4.19
N SER A 86 5.31 2.28 -4.03
CA SER A 86 6.26 2.05 -5.11
C SER A 86 5.60 1.44 -6.35
N THR A 87 4.59 0.59 -6.13
CA THR A 87 3.85 -0.08 -7.22
C THR A 87 2.84 0.81 -7.93
N ILE A 88 2.33 1.84 -7.25
CA ILE A 88 1.42 2.84 -7.83
C ILE A 88 2.23 3.84 -8.64
N GLN A 89 3.33 4.34 -8.06
CA GLN A 89 4.18 5.36 -8.67
C GLN A 89 4.99 4.84 -9.87
N SER A 90 5.35 3.55 -9.88
CA SER A 90 6.21 2.99 -10.93
C SER A 90 5.43 2.30 -12.05
N VAL A 91 4.09 2.25 -12.00
CA VAL A 91 3.30 1.39 -12.89
C VAL A 91 3.56 1.65 -14.38
N GLN A 92 3.61 2.91 -14.82
CA GLN A 92 3.86 3.25 -16.23
C GLN A 92 5.25 2.82 -16.71
N MET A 93 6.24 2.79 -15.82
CA MET A 93 7.61 2.39 -16.14
C MET A 93 7.71 0.89 -16.42
N VAL A 94 6.90 0.08 -15.73
CA VAL A 94 7.00 -1.39 -15.75
C VAL A 94 5.86 -2.07 -16.51
N GLU A 95 4.85 -1.33 -16.98
CA GLU A 95 3.60 -1.88 -17.53
C GLU A 95 3.80 -2.90 -18.67
N LYS A 96 4.84 -2.72 -19.50
CA LYS A 96 5.16 -3.68 -20.59
C LYS A 96 5.64 -5.05 -20.10
N ILE A 97 6.07 -5.14 -18.84
CA ILE A 97 6.61 -6.33 -18.19
C ILE A 97 5.62 -6.83 -17.13
N LEU A 98 5.01 -5.92 -16.39
CA LEU A 98 4.15 -6.16 -15.24
C LEU A 98 2.87 -5.34 -15.38
N ASP A 99 1.88 -5.91 -16.07
CA ASP A 99 0.57 -5.28 -16.24
C ASP A 99 -0.15 -5.10 -14.89
N GLY A 100 -1.23 -4.31 -14.87
CA GLY A 100 -1.93 -3.98 -13.63
C GLY A 100 -2.43 -5.20 -12.82
N ARG A 101 -2.78 -6.30 -13.49
CA ARG A 101 -3.26 -7.54 -12.84
C ARG A 101 -2.08 -8.30 -12.24
N ALA A 102 -1.02 -8.50 -13.01
CA ALA A 102 0.20 -9.14 -12.56
C ALA A 102 0.82 -8.37 -11.40
N LEU A 103 0.80 -7.04 -11.47
CA LEU A 103 1.28 -6.18 -10.41
C LEU A 103 0.51 -6.36 -9.10
N SER A 104 -0.83 -6.46 -9.14
CA SER A 104 -1.64 -6.76 -7.95
C SER A 104 -1.30 -8.13 -7.34
N ILE A 105 -1.04 -9.14 -8.18
CA ILE A 105 -0.64 -10.48 -7.73
C ILE A 105 0.71 -10.42 -7.02
N GLU A 106 1.72 -9.80 -7.64
CA GLU A 106 3.07 -9.70 -7.06
C GLU A 106 3.11 -8.83 -5.79
N LEU A 107 2.29 -7.78 -5.73
CA LEU A 107 2.12 -7.00 -4.50
C LEU A 107 1.53 -7.86 -3.37
N ALA A 108 0.51 -8.67 -3.68
CA ALA A 108 -0.09 -9.57 -2.69
C ALA A 108 0.93 -10.60 -2.18
N HIS A 109 1.76 -11.16 -3.07
CA HIS A 109 2.84 -12.08 -2.69
C HIS A 109 3.88 -11.39 -1.81
N SER A 110 4.31 -10.18 -2.19
CA SER A 110 5.31 -9.41 -1.46
C SER A 110 4.86 -9.09 -0.04
N LEU A 111 3.63 -8.57 0.12
CA LEU A 111 3.11 -8.20 1.44
C LEU A 111 2.80 -9.43 2.31
N ASN A 112 2.25 -10.50 1.74
CA ASN A 112 2.05 -11.74 2.49
C ASN A 112 3.38 -12.34 2.94
N GLY A 113 4.40 -12.33 2.07
CA GLY A 113 5.74 -12.80 2.42
C GLY A 113 6.39 -11.94 3.51
N TYR A 114 6.31 -10.62 3.38
CA TYR A 114 6.86 -9.66 4.34
C TYR A 114 6.24 -9.79 5.74
N LEU A 115 4.93 -10.08 5.82
CA LEU A 115 4.19 -10.12 7.07
C LEU A 115 4.13 -11.51 7.71
N LYS A 116 4.52 -12.57 7.01
CA LYS A 116 4.34 -13.95 7.48
C LYS A 116 5.12 -14.23 8.78
N ALA A 117 4.40 -14.75 9.80
CA ALA A 117 4.96 -15.30 11.04
C ALA A 117 5.82 -16.54 10.80
#